data_AF-A0A2P5YBG5-F1
#
_entry.id   AF-A0A2P5YBG5-F1
#
_cell.length_a   1.000
_cell.length_b   1.000
_cell.length_c   1.000
_cell.angle_alpha   90.00
_cell.angle_beta   90.00
_cell.angle_gamma   90.00
#
_symmetry.space_group_name_H-M   'P 1'
#
loop_
_entity.id
_entity.type
_entity.pdbx_description
1 polymer ?
#
loop_
_entity_poly.entity_id
_entity_poly.type
_entity_poly.pdbx_seq_one_letter_code
_entity_poly.pdbx_strand_id
1 'polypeptide(L)'
;MLILVLLSISSVEGQGGGGGGVIDVVVKFGAKADEKTYLSKPLLDAWKEACASTSPSKIVIPKGIYFLSTTTLDGPCKAPIELQVQGTVKAPADPGAFKEPKWIAFNRIENFKLSGGGIFDGQGTTAYKKEGCKGHDYCGSLPINLRFDFLTNAMIQDITTKDSKQFQANVLGCKNITFEHFTVSAPDESPNTDGIHIGRSDGVNVLNSEIKTGDDCVSIGDGSKNLVINGVTCGPGHGAEPGTCSNIHFEDITETNVSSPIIIDQKYCPWNKCKINKESKVKLRNISFKNIHGTSARPEAVKIICSATLPCENVELADIEITHSGPTGPAVSQCSNVKPKVSGKQNPAACSTPIPAKPTPTA
;
A
#
# COMPACT_ATOMS: atom_id res chain seq x y z
N MET A 1 -49.37 35.41 -25.38
CA MET A 1 -49.59 34.05 -24.86
C MET A 1 -48.36 33.69 -24.03
N LEU A 2 -48.45 33.91 -22.72
CA LEU A 2 -47.35 33.75 -21.77
C LEU A 2 -47.49 32.36 -21.14
N ILE A 3 -46.54 31.46 -21.37
CA ILE A 3 -46.53 30.13 -20.73
C ILE A 3 -45.85 30.28 -19.37
N LEU A 4 -46.66 30.29 -18.31
CA LEU A 4 -46.24 30.22 -16.93
C LEU A 4 -46.01 28.73 -16.58
N VAL A 5 -44.75 28.30 -16.48
CA VAL A 5 -44.40 26.96 -15.99
C VAL A 5 -44.38 27.01 -14.46
N LEU A 6 -45.43 26.48 -13.84
CA LEU A 6 -45.48 26.20 -12.40
C LEU A 6 -44.63 24.97 -12.11
N LEU A 7 -43.46 25.15 -11.51
CA LEU A 7 -42.72 24.09 -10.85
C LEU A 7 -43.38 23.82 -9.49
N SER A 8 -44.19 22.76 -9.42
CA SER A 8 -44.63 22.21 -8.14
C SER A 8 -43.43 21.58 -7.43
N ILE A 9 -42.90 22.26 -6.42
CA ILE A 9 -41.96 21.68 -5.47
C ILE A 9 -42.80 20.85 -4.51
N SER A 10 -42.88 19.54 -4.74
CA SER A 10 -43.39 18.61 -3.73
C SER A 10 -42.30 18.47 -2.66
N SER A 11 -42.49 19.12 -1.52
CA SER A 11 -41.73 18.86 -0.31
C SER A 11 -41.99 17.41 0.09
N VAL A 12 -41.03 16.52 -0.14
CA VAL A 12 -41.02 15.23 0.54
C VAL A 12 -40.55 15.49 1.97
N GLU A 13 -41.50 15.52 2.90
CA GLU A 13 -41.20 15.28 4.31
C GLU A 13 -40.68 13.86 4.44
N GLY A 14 -39.36 13.71 4.39
CA GLY A 14 -38.70 12.46 4.73
C GLY A 14 -38.90 12.20 6.21
N GLN A 15 -39.80 11.29 6.54
CA GLN A 15 -39.94 10.73 7.88
C GLN A 15 -38.58 10.30 8.42
N GLY A 16 -38.22 10.87 9.59
CA GLY A 16 -37.11 10.41 10.39
C GLY A 16 -37.35 8.95 10.82
N GLY A 17 -36.67 8.03 10.13
CA GLY A 17 -36.45 6.67 10.59
C GLY A 17 -35.01 6.54 11.06
N GLY A 18 -34.77 6.81 12.35
CA GLY A 18 -33.49 6.56 13.00
C GLY A 18 -33.20 5.07 13.04
N GLY A 19 -32.10 4.68 12.41
CA GLY A 19 -31.54 3.34 12.46
C GLY A 19 -30.41 3.23 11.47
N GLY A 20 -29.17 3.36 11.96
CA GLY A 20 -27.98 3.07 11.16
C GLY A 20 -28.09 1.64 10.62
N GLY A 21 -28.38 1.53 9.34
CA GLY A 21 -28.88 0.31 8.72
C GLY A 21 -27.95 -0.21 7.62
N VAL A 22 -28.16 -1.47 7.25
CA VAL A 22 -27.52 -2.08 6.10
C VAL A 22 -28.22 -1.58 4.83
N ILE A 23 -27.46 -0.92 3.95
CA ILE A 23 -27.90 -0.40 2.67
C ILE A 23 -27.35 -1.30 1.57
N ASP A 24 -28.19 -2.18 1.04
CA ASP A 24 -27.86 -3.02 -0.11
C ASP A 24 -28.09 -2.24 -1.42
N VAL A 25 -27.03 -2.06 -2.23
CA VAL A 25 -27.09 -1.27 -3.46
C VAL A 25 -27.98 -1.90 -4.55
N VAL A 26 -28.18 -3.21 -4.52
CA VAL A 26 -29.06 -3.94 -5.45
C VAL A 26 -30.50 -3.77 -5.01
N VAL A 27 -30.80 -4.07 -3.75
CA VAL A 27 -32.18 -4.06 -3.24
C VAL A 27 -32.75 -2.66 -3.23
N LYS A 28 -31.98 -1.67 -2.76
CA LYS A 28 -32.49 -0.31 -2.55
C LYS A 28 -32.34 0.59 -3.77
N PHE A 29 -31.21 0.47 -4.48
CA PHE A 29 -30.86 1.39 -5.57
C PHE A 29 -30.81 0.72 -6.95
N GLY A 30 -31.17 -0.56 -7.05
CA GLY A 30 -31.31 -1.25 -8.32
C GLY A 30 -29.98 -1.47 -9.06
N ALA A 31 -28.86 -1.53 -8.35
CA ALA A 31 -27.58 -1.91 -8.94
C ALA A 31 -27.68 -3.28 -9.64
N LYS A 32 -27.03 -3.42 -10.79
CA LYS A 32 -27.09 -4.64 -11.60
C LYS A 32 -25.71 -5.26 -11.74
N ALA A 33 -25.61 -6.55 -11.42
CA ALA A 33 -24.42 -7.36 -11.66
C ALA A 33 -24.46 -7.96 -13.08
N ASP A 34 -24.52 -7.10 -14.10
CA ASP A 34 -24.74 -7.50 -15.50
C ASP A 34 -23.57 -7.17 -16.44
N GLU A 35 -22.46 -6.67 -15.88
CA GLU A 35 -21.26 -6.19 -16.61
C GLU A 35 -21.55 -5.16 -17.71
N LYS A 36 -22.71 -4.50 -17.68
CA LYS A 36 -23.16 -3.53 -18.69
C LYS A 36 -23.57 -2.21 -18.07
N THR A 37 -24.29 -2.28 -16.97
CA THR A 37 -24.84 -1.13 -16.27
C THR A 37 -23.84 -0.65 -15.22
N TYR A 38 -23.52 0.65 -15.23
CA TYR A 38 -22.62 1.22 -14.24
C TYR A 38 -23.24 1.26 -12.84
N LEU A 39 -22.53 0.72 -11.86
CA LEU A 39 -22.80 0.78 -10.41
C LEU A 39 -22.68 2.22 -9.86
N SER A 40 -22.07 3.15 -10.59
CA SER A 40 -21.68 4.47 -10.09
C SER A 40 -22.84 5.23 -9.44
N LYS A 41 -24.00 5.32 -10.11
CA LYS A 41 -25.15 6.04 -9.57
C LYS A 41 -25.75 5.34 -8.34
N PRO A 42 -26.10 4.04 -8.38
CA PRO A 42 -26.57 3.33 -7.19
C PRO A 42 -25.61 3.41 -5.99
N LEU A 43 -24.30 3.31 -6.22
CA LEU A 43 -23.29 3.41 -5.17
C LEU A 43 -23.20 4.83 -4.59
N LEU A 44 -23.23 5.87 -5.43
CA LEU A 44 -23.22 7.26 -4.97
C LEU A 44 -24.50 7.63 -4.20
N ASP A 45 -25.66 7.14 -4.64
CA ASP A 45 -26.92 7.38 -3.93
C ASP A 45 -26.91 6.66 -2.57
N ALA A 46 -26.42 5.42 -2.50
CA ALA A 46 -26.23 4.69 -1.25
C ALA A 46 -25.22 5.36 -0.31
N TRP A 47 -24.11 5.85 -0.86
CA TRP A 47 -23.09 6.58 -0.11
C TRP A 47 -23.65 7.86 0.50
N LYS A 48 -24.36 8.66 -0.30
CA LYS A 48 -24.98 9.90 0.17
C LYS A 48 -25.95 9.65 1.33
N GLU A 49 -26.76 8.60 1.23
CA GLU A 49 -27.70 8.25 2.29
C GLU A 49 -26.97 7.79 3.57
N ALA A 50 -26.05 6.83 3.45
CA ALA A 50 -25.26 6.31 4.57
C ALA A 50 -24.46 7.42 5.28
N CYS A 51 -23.80 8.27 4.50
CA CYS A 51 -22.94 9.34 5.01
C CYS A 51 -23.73 10.46 5.70
N ALA A 52 -25.01 10.64 5.33
CA ALA A 52 -25.93 11.58 5.97
C ALA A 52 -26.59 11.05 7.26
N SER A 53 -26.46 9.74 7.53
CA SER A 53 -26.99 9.08 8.74
C SER A 53 -26.24 9.54 9.99
N THR A 54 -26.99 9.84 11.05
CA THR A 54 -26.44 10.15 12.39
C THR A 54 -26.11 8.90 13.21
N SER A 55 -26.32 7.71 12.65
CA SER A 55 -25.97 6.42 13.24
C SER A 55 -25.05 5.63 12.31
N PRO A 56 -24.19 4.72 12.83
CA PRO A 56 -23.28 3.95 12.00
C PRO A 56 -24.00 3.22 10.87
N SER A 57 -23.50 3.34 9.63
CA SER A 57 -24.14 2.77 8.44
C SER A 57 -23.24 1.78 7.73
N LYS A 58 -23.82 0.78 7.07
CA LYS A 58 -23.09 -0.19 6.25
C LYS A 58 -23.69 -0.24 4.86
N ILE A 59 -22.89 0.02 3.83
CA ILE A 59 -23.28 -0.18 2.42
C ILE A 59 -22.76 -1.54 2.00
N VAL A 60 -23.60 -2.34 1.34
CA VAL A 60 -23.24 -3.66 0.83
C VAL A 60 -23.32 -3.67 -0.69
N ILE A 61 -22.19 -4.01 -1.33
CA ILE A 61 -22.15 -4.47 -2.72
C ILE A 61 -22.12 -6.00 -2.66
N PRO A 62 -23.25 -6.70 -2.90
CA PRO A 62 -23.32 -8.15 -2.74
C PRO A 62 -22.50 -8.87 -3.82
N LYS A 63 -22.44 -10.19 -3.73
CA LYS A 63 -21.74 -11.02 -4.73
C LYS A 63 -22.32 -10.79 -6.13
N GLY A 64 -21.42 -10.62 -7.10
CA GLY A 64 -21.75 -10.33 -8.49
C GLY A 64 -20.58 -9.65 -9.18
N ILE A 65 -20.71 -9.39 -10.49
CA ILE A 65 -19.73 -8.62 -11.25
C ILE A 65 -20.37 -7.29 -11.66
N TYR A 66 -19.85 -6.19 -11.14
CA TYR A 66 -20.38 -4.85 -11.33
C TYR A 66 -19.39 -4.02 -12.13
N PHE A 67 -19.89 -3.23 -13.08
CA PHE A 67 -19.06 -2.27 -13.80
C PHE A 67 -19.13 -0.92 -13.09
N LEU A 68 -17.99 -0.26 -12.86
CA LEU A 68 -17.95 1.01 -12.14
C LEU A 68 -17.10 2.02 -12.88
N SER A 69 -17.69 3.15 -13.26
CA SER A 69 -16.94 4.30 -13.79
C SER A 69 -16.15 4.98 -12.69
N THR A 70 -15.35 5.99 -13.01
CA THR A 70 -14.71 6.83 -11.98
C THR A 70 -15.74 7.32 -10.94
N THR A 71 -15.39 7.22 -9.66
CA THR A 71 -16.22 7.69 -8.55
C THR A 71 -15.37 8.24 -7.41
N THR A 72 -15.90 9.23 -6.69
CA THR A 72 -15.34 9.71 -5.43
C THR A 72 -16.41 9.57 -4.36
N LEU A 73 -16.05 8.93 -3.26
CA LEU A 73 -16.86 8.72 -2.08
C LEU A 73 -16.36 9.72 -1.02
N ASP A 74 -17.07 10.84 -0.92
CA ASP A 74 -16.68 11.98 -0.10
C ASP A 74 -17.27 11.92 1.31
N GLY A 75 -16.48 12.35 2.28
CA GLY A 75 -16.95 12.82 3.58
C GLY A 75 -17.03 14.36 3.65
N PRO A 76 -17.21 14.93 4.85
CA PRO A 76 -17.33 14.23 6.13
C PRO A 76 -18.69 13.51 6.26
N CYS A 77 -18.68 12.31 6.83
CA CYS A 77 -19.89 11.59 7.20
C CYS A 77 -20.28 11.88 8.64
N LYS A 78 -21.58 11.88 8.95
CA LYS A 78 -22.10 12.24 10.28
C LYS A 78 -21.90 11.15 11.34
N ALA A 79 -21.60 9.92 10.91
CA ALA A 79 -21.35 8.76 11.76
C ALA A 79 -20.39 7.79 11.04
N PRO A 80 -19.80 6.80 11.76
CA PRO A 80 -18.96 5.78 11.15
C PRO A 80 -19.65 5.07 9.98
N ILE A 81 -18.89 4.75 8.94
CA ILE A 81 -19.42 4.16 7.71
C ILE A 81 -18.56 2.99 7.23
N GLU A 82 -19.21 1.89 6.89
CA GLU A 82 -18.59 0.71 6.30
C GLU A 82 -19.05 0.55 4.85
N LEU A 83 -18.11 0.35 3.91
CA LEU A 83 -18.39 -0.20 2.59
C LEU A 83 -17.96 -1.66 2.59
N GLN A 84 -18.93 -2.56 2.53
CA GLN A 84 -18.72 -4.00 2.42
C GLN A 84 -18.89 -4.45 0.97
N VAL A 85 -17.80 -4.86 0.33
CA VAL A 85 -17.75 -5.35 -1.04
C VAL A 85 -17.57 -6.86 -1.02
N GLN A 86 -18.55 -7.60 -1.53
CA GLN A 86 -18.52 -9.06 -1.61
C GLN A 86 -18.33 -9.57 -3.06
N GLY A 87 -18.58 -8.69 -4.04
CA GLY A 87 -18.46 -8.99 -5.47
C GLY A 87 -17.14 -8.52 -6.08
N THR A 88 -17.08 -8.62 -7.41
CA THR A 88 -16.02 -8.05 -8.24
C THR A 88 -16.52 -6.76 -8.86
N VAL A 89 -15.81 -5.66 -8.61
CA VAL A 89 -16.04 -4.36 -9.23
C VAL A 89 -15.01 -4.20 -10.36
N LYS A 90 -15.45 -3.92 -11.58
CA LYS A 90 -14.59 -3.81 -12.78
C LYS A 90 -14.54 -2.37 -13.27
N ALA A 91 -13.34 -1.88 -13.54
CA ALA A 91 -13.09 -0.59 -14.15
C ALA A 91 -13.23 -0.66 -15.68
N PRO A 92 -13.53 0.44 -16.39
CA PRO A 92 -13.35 0.51 -17.83
C PRO A 92 -11.95 0.08 -18.25
N ALA A 93 -11.82 -0.81 -19.24
CA ALA A 93 -10.52 -1.31 -19.68
C ALA A 93 -9.69 -0.24 -20.42
N ASP A 94 -10.35 0.64 -21.18
CA ASP A 94 -9.69 1.74 -21.89
C ASP A 94 -9.25 2.85 -20.91
N PRO A 95 -7.94 3.16 -20.81
CA PRO A 95 -7.46 4.30 -20.02
C PRO A 95 -8.06 5.65 -20.45
N GLY A 96 -8.48 5.81 -21.70
CA GLY A 96 -9.11 7.04 -22.22
C GLY A 96 -10.47 7.36 -21.58
N ALA A 97 -11.10 6.37 -20.93
CA ALA A 97 -12.34 6.55 -20.17
C ALA A 97 -12.16 7.38 -18.89
N PHE A 98 -10.92 7.58 -18.42
CA PHE A 98 -10.61 8.29 -17.18
C PHE A 98 -10.11 9.71 -17.49
N LYS A 99 -10.69 10.70 -16.79
CA LYS A 99 -10.29 12.12 -16.93
C LYS A 99 -9.36 12.58 -15.80
N GLU A 100 -9.22 11.76 -14.77
CA GLU A 100 -8.40 12.02 -13.60
C GLU A 100 -7.49 10.80 -13.34
N PRO A 101 -6.35 10.96 -12.64
CA PRO A 101 -5.46 9.87 -12.23
C PRO A 101 -6.03 9.01 -11.09
N LYS A 102 -7.32 8.69 -11.15
CA LYS A 102 -8.02 7.87 -10.16
C LYS A 102 -9.21 7.13 -10.76
N TRP A 103 -9.47 5.94 -10.24
CA TRP A 103 -10.70 5.21 -10.47
C TRP A 103 -11.68 5.37 -9.30
N ILE A 104 -11.30 4.93 -8.10
CA ILE A 104 -12.11 5.06 -6.89
C ILE A 104 -11.32 5.86 -5.87
N ALA A 105 -11.88 6.96 -5.39
CA ALA A 105 -11.30 7.73 -4.29
C ALA A 105 -12.24 7.75 -3.09
N PHE A 106 -11.68 7.48 -1.92
CA PHE A 106 -12.25 7.75 -0.62
C PHE A 106 -11.62 9.05 -0.12
N ASN A 107 -12.41 10.08 0.16
CA ASN A 107 -11.88 11.41 0.40
C ASN A 107 -12.46 12.05 1.67
N ARG A 108 -11.58 12.48 2.59
CA ARG A 108 -11.93 13.22 3.83
C ARG A 108 -12.98 12.54 4.69
N ILE A 109 -12.81 11.24 4.92
CA ILE A 109 -13.72 10.43 5.75
C ILE A 109 -13.07 10.14 7.10
N GLU A 110 -13.87 10.16 8.16
CA GLU A 110 -13.48 9.76 9.51
C GLU A 110 -14.23 8.48 9.93
N ASN A 111 -13.56 7.56 10.62
CA ASN A 111 -14.13 6.30 11.12
C ASN A 111 -14.71 5.42 10.00
N PHE A 112 -13.84 5.07 9.04
CA PHE A 112 -14.20 4.33 7.82
C PHE A 112 -13.76 2.87 7.88
N LYS A 113 -14.58 1.95 7.35
CA LYS A 113 -14.17 0.57 7.07
C LYS A 113 -14.46 0.17 5.63
N LEU A 114 -13.46 -0.35 4.92
CA LEU A 114 -13.64 -1.07 3.65
C LEU A 114 -13.38 -2.55 3.91
N SER A 115 -14.35 -3.42 3.60
CA SER A 115 -14.19 -4.87 3.85
C SER A 115 -15.00 -5.77 2.92
N GLY A 116 -14.97 -7.09 3.12
CA GLY A 116 -15.96 -8.02 2.57
C GLY A 116 -15.45 -9.10 1.60
N GLY A 117 -14.13 -9.17 1.36
CA GLY A 117 -13.53 -10.17 0.46
C GLY A 117 -13.61 -9.83 -1.03
N GLY A 118 -14.17 -8.68 -1.38
CA GLY A 118 -14.39 -8.26 -2.77
C GLY A 118 -13.12 -7.91 -3.54
N ILE A 119 -13.27 -7.85 -4.86
CA ILE A 119 -12.17 -7.59 -5.80
C ILE A 119 -12.43 -6.28 -6.55
N PHE A 120 -11.45 -5.39 -6.56
CA PHE A 120 -11.39 -4.22 -7.44
C PHE A 120 -10.49 -4.52 -8.63
N ASP A 121 -11.08 -4.90 -9.77
CA ASP A 121 -10.37 -5.24 -11.01
C ASP A 121 -10.24 -4.00 -11.91
N GLY A 122 -9.02 -3.47 -11.98
CA GLY A 122 -8.66 -2.29 -12.74
C GLY A 122 -8.55 -2.53 -14.25
N GLN A 123 -8.57 -3.77 -14.72
CA GLN A 123 -8.41 -4.13 -16.14
C GLN A 123 -7.20 -3.43 -16.82
N GLY A 124 -6.04 -3.49 -16.17
CA GLY A 124 -4.83 -2.73 -16.52
C GLY A 124 -4.09 -3.15 -17.79
N THR A 125 -4.39 -4.32 -18.37
CA THR A 125 -3.61 -4.90 -19.48
C THR A 125 -3.42 -3.96 -20.68
N THR A 126 -4.44 -3.16 -21.02
CA THR A 126 -4.34 -2.18 -22.12
C THR A 126 -3.38 -1.04 -21.78
N ALA A 127 -3.31 -0.62 -20.53
CA ALA A 127 -2.39 0.40 -20.07
C ALA A 127 -0.93 -0.08 -20.12
N TYR A 128 -0.67 -1.32 -19.72
CA TYR A 128 0.69 -1.89 -19.69
C TYR A 128 1.34 -1.97 -21.08
N LYS A 129 0.51 -2.06 -22.14
CA LYS A 129 0.97 -2.18 -23.53
C LYS A 129 1.14 -0.84 -24.24
N LYS A 130 0.81 0.29 -23.59
CA LYS A 130 0.84 1.62 -24.21
C LYS A 130 2.27 2.06 -24.57
N GLU A 131 2.46 2.74 -25.69
CA GLU A 131 3.75 3.34 -26.02
C GLU A 131 4.13 4.42 -25.00
N GLY A 132 5.39 4.45 -24.58
CA GLY A 132 5.86 5.25 -23.43
C GLY A 132 5.70 4.58 -22.07
N CYS A 133 5.11 3.38 -22.02
CA CYS A 133 5.10 2.48 -20.85
C CYS A 133 6.06 1.30 -20.98
N LYS A 134 6.85 1.27 -22.06
CA LYS A 134 7.85 0.22 -22.31
C LYS A 134 9.18 0.64 -21.67
N GLY A 135 9.69 -0.15 -20.73
CA GLY A 135 11.04 0.04 -20.18
C GLY A 135 11.17 1.09 -19.07
N HIS A 136 10.31 1.02 -18.06
CA HIS A 136 10.38 1.82 -16.82
C HIS A 136 10.20 3.35 -16.97
N ASP A 137 9.87 3.86 -18.16
CA ASP A 137 9.43 5.25 -18.32
C ASP A 137 8.11 5.51 -17.59
N TYR A 138 7.97 6.67 -16.95
CA TYR A 138 6.76 7.06 -16.22
C TYR A 138 5.54 7.07 -17.16
N CYS A 139 4.60 6.17 -16.90
CA CYS A 139 3.39 5.93 -17.67
C CYS A 139 2.33 7.04 -17.58
N GLY A 140 2.70 8.32 -17.70
CA GLY A 140 1.75 9.43 -17.70
C GLY A 140 0.80 9.45 -16.49
N SER A 141 -0.36 10.09 -16.64
CA SER A 141 -1.38 10.22 -15.58
C SER A 141 -2.47 9.15 -15.76
N LEU A 142 -2.16 7.88 -15.48
CA LEU A 142 -3.12 6.78 -15.52
C LEU A 142 -3.90 6.67 -14.19
N PRO A 143 -5.11 6.07 -14.21
CA PRO A 143 -5.93 5.98 -13.02
C PRO A 143 -5.41 4.94 -12.04
N ILE A 144 -5.16 5.39 -10.81
CA ILE A 144 -4.91 4.55 -9.62
C ILE A 144 -6.21 3.84 -9.24
N ASN A 145 -6.15 2.56 -8.87
CA ASN A 145 -7.36 1.80 -8.51
C ASN A 145 -8.06 2.40 -7.28
N LEU A 146 -7.37 2.41 -6.15
CA LEU A 146 -7.91 2.85 -4.86
C LEU A 146 -7.10 4.04 -4.32
N ARG A 147 -7.75 5.18 -4.14
CA ARG A 147 -7.17 6.33 -3.43
C ARG A 147 -7.83 6.51 -2.07
N PHE A 148 -7.00 6.70 -1.06
CA PHE A 148 -7.38 7.06 0.29
C PHE A 148 -6.78 8.44 0.57
N ASP A 149 -7.59 9.47 0.36
CA ASP A 149 -7.16 10.86 0.44
C ASP A 149 -7.73 11.51 1.72
N PHE A 150 -6.85 11.84 2.68
CA PHE A 150 -7.18 12.53 3.92
C PHE A 150 -8.15 11.79 4.87
N LEU A 151 -8.04 10.47 4.94
CA LEU A 151 -8.84 9.66 5.87
C LEU A 151 -8.27 9.74 7.29
N THR A 152 -9.16 9.65 8.29
CA THR A 152 -8.77 9.53 9.71
C THR A 152 -9.49 8.32 10.33
N ASN A 153 -8.76 7.46 11.05
CA ASN A 153 -9.31 6.24 11.67
C ASN A 153 -9.97 5.33 10.63
N ALA A 154 -9.17 4.71 9.77
CA ALA A 154 -9.66 3.87 8.69
C ALA A 154 -9.13 2.43 8.75
N MET A 155 -9.98 1.46 8.43
CA MET A 155 -9.63 0.04 8.32
C MET A 155 -9.95 -0.48 6.93
N ILE A 156 -8.94 -0.99 6.23
CA ILE A 156 -9.04 -1.64 4.92
C ILE A 156 -8.72 -3.11 5.13
N GLN A 157 -9.72 -3.97 5.12
CA GLN A 157 -9.60 -5.36 5.59
C GLN A 157 -10.17 -6.36 4.60
N ASP A 158 -9.44 -7.44 4.29
CA ASP A 158 -9.89 -8.51 3.39
C ASP A 158 -10.33 -7.99 2.01
N ILE A 159 -9.50 -7.16 1.37
CA ILE A 159 -9.78 -6.59 0.04
C ILE A 159 -8.71 -6.99 -0.95
N THR A 160 -9.12 -7.33 -2.16
CA THR A 160 -8.21 -7.53 -3.29
C THR A 160 -8.29 -6.34 -4.25
N THR A 161 -7.15 -5.77 -4.63
CA THR A 161 -7.02 -4.94 -5.83
C THR A 161 -6.23 -5.69 -6.89
N LYS A 162 -6.73 -5.67 -8.12
CA LYS A 162 -6.21 -6.43 -9.23
C LYS A 162 -5.99 -5.53 -10.43
N ASP A 163 -4.85 -5.73 -11.10
CA ASP A 163 -4.54 -5.15 -12.41
C ASP A 163 -4.86 -3.66 -12.54
N SER A 164 -4.35 -2.83 -11.62
CA SER A 164 -4.50 -1.38 -11.75
C SER A 164 -3.72 -0.84 -12.94
N LYS A 165 -4.20 0.25 -13.55
CA LYS A 165 -3.49 0.92 -14.65
C LYS A 165 -2.26 1.70 -14.18
N GLN A 166 -2.18 1.99 -12.87
CA GLN A 166 -1.03 2.61 -12.22
C GLN A 166 -0.92 2.02 -10.80
N PHE A 167 -0.68 2.83 -9.76
CA PHE A 167 -0.65 2.34 -8.38
C PHE A 167 -1.95 1.63 -8.01
N GLN A 168 -1.79 0.56 -7.24
CA GLN A 168 -2.87 -0.30 -6.80
C GLN A 168 -3.64 0.38 -5.66
N ALA A 169 -2.92 0.92 -4.68
CA ALA A 169 -3.44 1.80 -3.64
C ALA A 169 -2.55 3.03 -3.43
N ASN A 170 -3.17 4.19 -3.22
CA ASN A 170 -2.49 5.42 -2.85
C ASN A 170 -3.08 6.00 -1.56
N VAL A 171 -2.27 6.10 -0.52
CA VAL A 171 -2.59 6.63 0.80
C VAL A 171 -1.96 8.01 0.92
N LEU A 172 -2.78 9.05 0.95
CA LEU A 172 -2.32 10.43 0.95
C LEU A 172 -2.95 11.20 2.11
N GLY A 173 -2.14 11.85 2.94
CA GLY A 173 -2.66 12.75 3.98
C GLY A 173 -3.45 12.05 5.09
N CYS A 174 -3.32 10.73 5.23
CA CYS A 174 -4.14 9.92 6.12
C CYS A 174 -3.58 9.89 7.55
N LYS A 175 -4.46 9.61 8.52
CA LYS A 175 -4.12 9.49 9.95
C LYS A 175 -4.73 8.22 10.52
N ASN A 176 -3.93 7.36 11.14
CA ASN A 176 -4.43 6.11 11.72
C ASN A 176 -5.23 5.25 10.70
N ILE A 177 -4.56 4.81 9.64
CA ILE A 177 -5.13 3.90 8.63
C ILE A 177 -4.43 2.55 8.67
N THR A 178 -5.21 1.47 8.70
CA THR A 178 -4.70 0.10 8.75
C THR A 178 -5.18 -0.69 7.55
N PHE A 179 -4.24 -1.33 6.85
CA PHE A 179 -4.46 -2.38 5.86
C PHE A 179 -4.20 -3.72 6.52
N GLU A 180 -5.15 -4.64 6.47
CA GLU A 180 -5.02 -5.99 7.04
C GLU A 180 -5.59 -7.02 6.07
N HIS A 181 -4.83 -8.08 5.77
CA HIS A 181 -5.19 -9.05 4.72
C HIS A 181 -5.53 -8.36 3.39
N PHE A 182 -4.73 -7.36 3.02
CA PHE A 182 -4.86 -6.68 1.74
C PHE A 182 -4.10 -7.46 0.67
N THR A 183 -4.76 -7.74 -0.45
CA THR A 183 -4.18 -8.50 -1.55
C THR A 183 -4.02 -7.63 -2.79
N VAL A 184 -2.81 -7.61 -3.36
CA VAL A 184 -2.52 -7.00 -4.66
C VAL A 184 -2.12 -8.09 -5.63
N SER A 185 -2.73 -8.09 -6.81
CA SER A 185 -2.38 -8.99 -7.92
C SER A 185 -2.24 -8.21 -9.21
N ALA A 186 -1.02 -8.11 -9.73
CA ALA A 186 -0.71 -7.66 -11.08
C ALA A 186 0.46 -8.47 -11.67
N PRO A 187 0.64 -8.49 -13.01
CA PRO A 187 1.76 -9.14 -13.67
C PRO A 187 3.12 -8.60 -13.22
N ASP A 188 4.19 -9.39 -13.32
CA ASP A 188 5.53 -8.95 -12.89
C ASP A 188 6.13 -7.90 -13.84
N GLU A 189 5.59 -7.78 -15.04
CA GLU A 189 5.94 -6.81 -16.05
C GLU A 189 5.06 -5.54 -16.05
N SER A 190 4.12 -5.37 -15.12
CA SER A 190 3.22 -4.21 -15.11
C SER A 190 3.94 -2.93 -14.63
N PRO A 191 4.11 -1.90 -15.47
CA PRO A 191 4.90 -0.71 -15.14
C PRO A 191 4.17 0.25 -14.19
N ASN A 192 4.87 0.84 -13.23
CA ASN A 192 4.35 1.87 -12.31
C ASN A 192 3.11 1.43 -11.52
N THR A 193 3.07 0.15 -11.15
CA THR A 193 1.95 -0.48 -10.45
C THR A 193 2.20 -0.69 -8.96
N ASP A 194 2.83 0.27 -8.27
CA ASP A 194 3.11 0.21 -6.85
C ASP A 194 1.93 -0.37 -6.04
N GLY A 195 2.20 -1.28 -5.11
CA GLY A 195 1.18 -1.95 -4.32
C GLY A 195 0.46 -0.95 -3.41
N ILE A 196 1.16 -0.41 -2.42
CA ILE A 196 0.64 0.66 -1.56
C ILE A 196 1.64 1.82 -1.55
N HIS A 197 1.27 2.95 -2.16
CA HIS A 197 2.04 4.19 -2.08
C HIS A 197 1.56 5.06 -0.91
N ILE A 198 2.44 5.44 0.01
CA ILE A 198 2.11 6.16 1.25
C ILE A 198 2.80 7.53 1.30
N GLY A 199 2.05 8.61 1.13
CA GLY A 199 2.55 9.98 1.21
C GLY A 199 1.87 10.83 2.28
N ARG A 200 2.62 11.70 2.94
CA ARG A 200 2.14 12.72 3.90
C ARG A 200 1.18 12.16 4.97
N SER A 201 1.42 10.94 5.44
CA SER A 201 0.50 10.22 6.33
C SER A 201 1.12 9.90 7.70
N ASP A 202 0.29 9.77 8.73
CA ASP A 202 0.71 9.57 10.12
C ASP A 202 -0.02 8.38 10.75
N GLY A 203 0.69 7.33 11.12
CA GLY A 203 0.05 6.12 11.66
C GLY A 203 -0.54 5.28 10.54
N VAL A 204 0.30 4.68 9.69
CA VAL A 204 -0.13 3.74 8.66
C VAL A 204 0.38 2.35 9.00
N ASN A 205 -0.54 1.40 9.14
CA ASN A 205 -0.22 -0.01 9.39
C ASN A 205 -0.54 -0.83 8.14
N VAL A 206 0.38 -1.68 7.69
CA VAL A 206 0.18 -2.66 6.62
C VAL A 206 0.53 -4.03 7.21
N LEU A 207 -0.50 -4.84 7.45
CA LEU A 207 -0.41 -6.06 8.24
C LEU A 207 -0.87 -7.27 7.42
N ASN A 208 -0.16 -8.38 7.54
CA ASN A 208 -0.60 -9.71 7.05
C ASN A 208 -1.08 -9.69 5.59
N SER A 209 -0.40 -8.94 4.72
CA SER A 209 -0.87 -8.62 3.37
C SER A 209 -0.03 -9.32 2.30
N GLU A 210 -0.62 -9.61 1.14
CA GLU A 210 0.07 -10.24 0.01
C GLU A 210 0.08 -9.28 -1.17
N ILE A 211 1.24 -8.78 -1.56
CA ILE A 211 1.35 -7.72 -2.55
C ILE A 211 2.21 -8.17 -3.72
N LYS A 212 1.57 -8.58 -4.82
CA LYS A 212 2.24 -9.00 -6.06
C LYS A 212 1.96 -8.00 -7.16
N THR A 213 3.02 -7.35 -7.63
CA THR A 213 2.93 -6.34 -8.68
C THR A 213 4.25 -6.23 -9.45
N GLY A 214 4.27 -5.43 -10.52
CA GLY A 214 5.45 -5.21 -11.35
C GLY A 214 6.38 -4.12 -10.84
N ASP A 215 5.97 -3.31 -9.86
CA ASP A 215 6.73 -2.20 -9.28
C ASP A 215 6.94 -2.36 -7.75
N ASP A 216 7.11 -1.27 -7.00
CA ASP A 216 7.29 -1.28 -5.55
C ASP A 216 6.14 -1.98 -4.81
N CYS A 217 6.47 -2.86 -3.85
CA CYS A 217 5.49 -3.53 -3.01
C CYS A 217 4.76 -2.52 -2.07
N VAL A 218 5.55 -1.77 -1.29
CA VAL A 218 5.07 -0.62 -0.50
C VAL A 218 6.07 0.50 -0.74
N SER A 219 5.60 1.62 -1.28
CA SER A 219 6.43 2.81 -1.53
C SER A 219 6.06 3.93 -0.55
N ILE A 220 7.06 4.65 -0.05
CA ILE A 220 6.88 5.70 0.97
C ILE A 220 7.32 7.03 0.37
N GLY A 221 6.35 7.91 0.17
CA GLY A 221 6.52 9.30 -0.23
C GLY A 221 6.88 10.22 0.95
N ASP A 222 7.10 11.50 0.63
CA ASP A 222 7.47 12.54 1.59
C ASP A 222 6.43 12.73 2.71
N GLY A 223 6.88 13.19 3.87
CA GLY A 223 6.01 13.62 4.97
C GLY A 223 5.28 12.51 5.74
N SER A 224 5.59 11.24 5.46
CA SER A 224 5.02 10.10 6.17
C SER A 224 5.79 9.78 7.46
N LYS A 225 5.09 9.39 8.54
CA LYS A 225 5.68 8.99 9.84
C LYS A 225 4.79 7.96 10.56
N ASN A 226 5.35 7.28 11.56
CA ASN A 226 4.66 6.23 12.34
C ASN A 226 4.09 5.13 11.43
N LEU A 227 4.97 4.40 10.76
CA LEU A 227 4.60 3.35 9.81
C LEU A 227 4.91 1.98 10.40
N VAL A 228 3.98 1.03 10.30
CA VAL A 228 4.20 -0.38 10.67
C VAL A 228 3.91 -1.22 9.44
N ILE A 229 4.90 -1.99 8.99
CA ILE A 229 4.76 -2.93 7.88
C ILE A 229 5.18 -4.30 8.40
N ASN A 230 4.23 -5.20 8.61
CA ASN A 230 4.47 -6.49 9.27
C ASN A 230 3.68 -7.62 8.61
N GLY A 231 4.27 -8.81 8.47
CA GLY A 231 3.61 -9.96 7.85
C GLY A 231 3.27 -9.75 6.37
N VAL A 232 3.98 -8.86 5.67
CA VAL A 232 3.73 -8.57 4.24
C VAL A 232 4.56 -9.48 3.35
N THR A 233 3.91 -10.21 2.45
CA THR A 233 4.58 -11.01 1.41
C THR A 233 4.58 -10.23 0.09
N CYS A 234 5.77 -9.91 -0.43
CA CYS A 234 5.92 -9.21 -1.70
C CYS A 234 6.18 -10.19 -2.87
N GLY A 235 5.54 -9.93 -4.01
CA GLY A 235 5.80 -10.57 -5.29
C GLY A 235 7.07 -10.07 -5.99
N PRO A 236 7.32 -10.48 -7.25
CA PRO A 236 8.61 -10.29 -7.92
C PRO A 236 9.05 -8.83 -8.07
N GLY A 237 8.13 -7.87 -8.31
CA GLY A 237 8.35 -6.42 -8.20
C GLY A 237 9.53 -5.82 -9.00
N HIS A 238 9.69 -4.49 -8.86
CA HIS A 238 10.89 -3.78 -9.32
C HIS A 238 12.05 -3.87 -8.31
N GLY A 239 13.26 -4.00 -8.84
CA GLY A 239 14.48 -3.63 -8.13
C GLY A 239 14.68 -2.11 -8.16
N ALA A 240 15.09 -1.52 -7.04
CA ALA A 240 15.12 -0.08 -6.78
C ALA A 240 15.71 0.85 -7.88
N GLU A 241 14.94 1.85 -8.30
CA GLU A 241 15.31 2.97 -9.21
C GLU A 241 16.29 3.99 -8.55
N PRO A 242 16.95 4.91 -9.28
CA PRO A 242 17.72 6.01 -8.68
C PRO A 242 16.84 6.90 -7.78
N GLY A 243 17.28 7.19 -6.56
CA GLY A 243 16.45 7.96 -5.62
C GLY A 243 17.17 8.27 -4.32
N THR A 244 16.48 8.88 -3.36
CA THR A 244 16.97 9.01 -1.97
C THR A 244 15.90 8.51 -1.02
N CYS A 245 16.26 7.59 -0.13
CA CYS A 245 15.42 7.23 1.02
C CYS A 245 16.08 7.81 2.28
N SER A 246 15.31 8.54 3.09
CA SER A 246 15.85 9.15 4.29
C SER A 246 14.85 9.34 5.42
N ASN A 247 15.36 9.47 6.65
CA ASN A 247 14.59 9.66 7.88
C ASN A 247 13.70 8.43 8.18
N ILE A 248 14.32 7.25 8.14
CA ILE A 248 13.67 5.97 8.41
C ILE A 248 14.02 5.55 9.84
N HIS A 249 13.03 5.20 10.64
CA HIS A 249 13.22 4.87 12.05
C HIS A 249 12.53 3.54 12.38
N PHE A 250 13.32 2.61 12.91
CA PHE A 250 12.88 1.34 13.48
C PHE A 250 13.17 1.39 14.97
N GLU A 251 12.15 1.21 15.81
CA GLU A 251 12.26 1.34 17.26
C GLU A 251 11.35 0.35 17.98
N ASP A 252 11.77 -0.14 19.14
CA ASP A 252 11.00 -1.02 20.04
C ASP A 252 10.53 -2.33 19.40
N ILE A 253 11.47 -3.09 18.83
CA ILE A 253 11.19 -4.33 18.09
C ILE A 253 11.70 -5.55 18.86
N THR A 254 10.84 -6.57 19.04
CA THR A 254 11.21 -7.88 19.59
C THR A 254 11.21 -8.94 18.50
N GLU A 255 12.37 -9.54 18.26
CA GLU A 255 12.60 -10.54 17.22
C GLU A 255 12.55 -11.95 17.81
N THR A 256 11.86 -12.90 17.17
CA THR A 256 11.82 -14.31 17.64
C THR A 256 12.15 -15.24 16.49
N ASN A 257 13.36 -15.82 16.53
CA ASN A 257 13.86 -16.79 15.55
C ASN A 257 13.76 -16.28 14.10
N VAL A 258 14.04 -14.99 13.87
CA VAL A 258 14.00 -14.37 12.55
C VAL A 258 15.31 -14.62 11.81
N SER A 259 15.25 -14.96 10.52
CA SER A 259 16.45 -15.37 9.76
C SER A 259 17.57 -14.33 9.80
N SER A 260 17.27 -13.07 9.49
CA SER A 260 18.21 -11.95 9.56
C SER A 260 17.42 -10.69 9.96
N PRO A 261 17.39 -10.32 11.25
CA PRO A 261 16.51 -9.26 11.75
C PRO A 261 16.75 -7.87 11.17
N ILE A 262 18.00 -7.41 11.09
CA ILE A 262 18.30 -6.06 10.59
C ILE A 262 18.99 -6.20 9.23
N ILE A 263 18.32 -5.78 8.15
CA ILE A 263 18.89 -5.83 6.80
C ILE A 263 18.71 -4.51 6.04
N ILE A 264 19.82 -3.98 5.53
CA ILE A 264 19.89 -3.10 4.37
C ILE A 264 20.75 -3.83 3.33
N ASP A 265 20.22 -4.13 2.15
CA ASP A 265 20.98 -4.83 1.10
C ASP A 265 20.84 -4.13 -0.25
N GLN A 266 21.71 -3.15 -0.50
CA GLN A 266 21.81 -2.44 -1.78
C GLN A 266 22.49 -3.28 -2.88
N LYS A 267 22.82 -4.55 -2.61
CA LYS A 267 23.31 -5.54 -3.58
C LYS A 267 22.32 -6.68 -3.78
N TYR A 268 21.08 -6.51 -3.32
CA TYR A 268 20.02 -7.50 -3.45
C TYR A 268 19.76 -7.83 -4.93
N CYS A 269 19.91 -9.11 -5.27
CA CYS A 269 19.76 -9.62 -6.64
C CYS A 269 19.14 -11.02 -6.63
N PRO A 270 17.84 -11.13 -6.34
CA PRO A 270 17.18 -12.42 -6.29
C PRO A 270 17.16 -13.07 -7.69
N TRP A 271 17.35 -14.39 -7.72
CA TRP A 271 17.24 -15.23 -8.94
C TRP A 271 18.20 -14.87 -10.09
N ASN A 272 19.26 -14.10 -9.83
CA ASN A 272 20.20 -13.60 -10.84
C ASN A 272 19.54 -12.86 -12.02
N LYS A 273 18.32 -12.34 -11.84
CA LYS A 273 17.60 -11.57 -12.87
C LYS A 273 18.02 -10.09 -12.93
N CYS A 274 18.97 -9.68 -12.08
CA CYS A 274 19.53 -8.33 -12.09
C CYS A 274 20.95 -8.32 -12.69
N LYS A 275 21.46 -7.14 -13.01
CA LYS A 275 22.88 -6.99 -13.37
C LYS A 275 23.73 -7.15 -12.09
N ILE A 276 24.16 -8.37 -11.81
CA ILE A 276 25.09 -8.70 -10.72
C ILE A 276 26.30 -7.75 -10.84
N ASN A 277 26.65 -7.08 -9.74
CA ASN A 277 27.68 -6.02 -9.63
C ASN A 277 27.30 -4.62 -10.09
N LYS A 278 26.06 -4.37 -10.52
CA LYS A 278 25.59 -2.99 -10.72
C LYS A 278 25.26 -2.39 -9.36
N GLU A 279 25.93 -1.30 -9.01
CA GLU A 279 25.70 -0.58 -7.75
C GLU A 279 24.30 0.06 -7.73
N SER A 280 23.65 0.03 -6.56
CA SER A 280 22.37 0.70 -6.34
C SER A 280 22.53 2.20 -6.57
N LYS A 281 21.52 2.79 -7.20
CA LYS A 281 21.43 4.23 -7.44
C LYS A 281 20.59 4.95 -6.39
N VAL A 282 20.18 4.26 -5.32
CA VAL A 282 19.46 4.86 -4.20
C VAL A 282 20.45 5.36 -3.16
N LYS A 283 20.36 6.64 -2.79
CA LYS A 283 21.04 7.21 -1.64
C LYS A 283 20.24 6.90 -0.38
N LEU A 284 20.86 6.23 0.58
CA LEU A 284 20.27 6.02 1.91
C LEU A 284 20.91 6.99 2.89
N ARG A 285 20.10 7.75 3.64
CA ARG A 285 20.61 8.60 4.73
C ARG A 285 19.66 8.72 5.92
N ASN A 286 20.16 9.02 7.11
CA ASN A 286 19.34 9.23 8.32
C ASN A 286 18.42 8.04 8.60
N ILE A 287 19.01 6.87 8.86
CA ILE A 287 18.27 5.65 9.19
C ILE A 287 18.63 5.25 10.62
N SER A 288 17.67 4.96 11.50
CA SER A 288 17.97 4.49 12.85
C SER A 288 17.29 3.17 13.17
N PHE A 289 18.01 2.28 13.85
CA PHE A 289 17.49 1.10 14.50
C PHE A 289 17.74 1.26 16.01
N LYS A 290 16.67 1.25 16.81
CA LYS A 290 16.72 1.54 18.25
C LYS A 290 15.97 0.49 19.05
N ASN A 291 16.51 0.07 20.18
CA ASN A 291 15.84 -0.83 21.12
C ASN A 291 15.29 -2.11 20.43
N ILE A 292 16.14 -2.80 19.66
CA ILE A 292 15.77 -4.04 18.96
C ILE A 292 16.39 -5.21 19.69
N HIS A 293 15.57 -6.13 20.18
CA HIS A 293 16.04 -7.25 21.00
C HIS A 293 15.40 -8.59 20.60
N GLY A 294 16.01 -9.72 20.97
CA GLY A 294 15.44 -11.05 20.76
C GLY A 294 16.39 -12.04 20.09
N THR A 295 15.88 -12.88 19.18
CA THR A 295 16.67 -13.99 18.62
C THR A 295 16.65 -14.11 17.09
N SER A 296 17.80 -14.53 16.52
CA SER A 296 17.95 -14.82 15.10
C SER A 296 18.08 -16.33 14.82
N ALA A 297 17.62 -16.77 13.64
CA ALA A 297 17.76 -18.14 13.16
C ALA A 297 19.07 -18.39 12.38
N ARG A 298 19.74 -17.32 11.93
CA ARG A 298 21.08 -17.38 11.34
C ARG A 298 22.08 -16.54 12.13
N PRO A 299 23.40 -16.85 12.05
CA PRO A 299 24.42 -16.03 12.67
C PRO A 299 24.38 -14.58 12.18
N GLU A 300 24.10 -14.32 10.91
CA GLU A 300 24.03 -12.96 10.35
C GLU A 300 22.75 -12.23 10.77
N ALA A 301 22.77 -11.71 12.00
CA ALA A 301 21.65 -11.01 12.61
C ALA A 301 21.50 -9.56 12.09
N VAL A 302 22.63 -8.92 11.78
CA VAL A 302 22.66 -7.54 11.28
C VAL A 302 23.46 -7.50 9.97
N LYS A 303 22.88 -6.99 8.90
CA LYS A 303 23.52 -6.90 7.58
C LYS A 303 23.21 -5.55 6.93
N ILE A 304 24.19 -4.65 6.86
CA ILE A 304 24.04 -3.31 6.29
C ILE A 304 25.01 -3.13 5.11
N ILE A 305 24.55 -3.52 3.92
CA ILE A 305 25.32 -3.46 2.68
C ILE A 305 24.82 -2.28 1.86
N CYS A 306 25.63 -1.24 1.78
CA CYS A 306 25.32 -0.05 1.01
C CYS A 306 26.08 -0.01 -0.31
N SER A 307 25.60 0.82 -1.23
CA SER A 307 26.21 1.06 -2.54
C SER A 307 27.60 1.66 -2.39
N ALA A 308 28.56 1.16 -3.17
CA ALA A 308 29.92 1.72 -3.19
C ALA A 308 29.96 3.12 -3.82
N THR A 309 29.04 3.40 -4.75
CA THR A 309 28.93 4.72 -5.40
C THR A 309 28.02 5.67 -4.63
N LEU A 310 27.11 5.16 -3.79
CA LEU A 310 26.25 5.93 -2.90
C LEU A 310 26.24 5.35 -1.48
N PRO A 311 27.33 5.51 -0.71
CA PRO A 311 27.42 5.00 0.66
C PRO A 311 26.27 5.50 1.54
N CYS A 312 25.84 4.69 2.51
CA CYS A 312 24.82 5.14 3.46
C CYS A 312 25.36 6.23 4.39
N GLU A 313 24.55 7.25 4.67
CA GLU A 313 24.89 8.35 5.57
C GLU A 313 24.03 8.33 6.84
N ASN A 314 24.59 8.71 7.99
CA ASN A 314 23.84 8.86 9.25
C ASN A 314 22.95 7.64 9.59
N VAL A 315 23.51 6.44 9.47
CA VAL A 315 22.87 5.22 9.98
C VAL A 315 23.16 5.13 11.47
N GLU A 316 22.17 4.87 12.32
CA GLU A 316 22.32 4.70 13.77
C GLU A 316 21.86 3.30 14.19
N LEU A 317 22.67 2.63 15.01
CA LEU A 317 22.31 1.42 15.74
C LEU A 317 22.37 1.75 17.23
N ALA A 318 21.23 1.73 17.92
CA ALA A 318 21.14 2.00 19.35
C ALA A 318 20.44 0.85 20.06
N ASP A 319 20.99 0.37 21.17
CA ASP A 319 20.35 -0.66 22.01
C ASP A 319 19.89 -1.90 21.21
N ILE A 320 20.83 -2.53 20.52
CA ILE A 320 20.61 -3.76 19.76
C ILE A 320 21.03 -4.96 20.61
N GLU A 321 20.12 -5.92 20.82
CA GLU A 321 20.34 -7.14 21.58
C GLU A 321 19.71 -8.37 20.91
N ILE A 322 20.37 -8.89 19.89
CA ILE A 322 19.93 -10.08 19.15
C ILE A 322 20.93 -11.22 19.38
N THR A 323 20.42 -12.37 19.82
CA THR A 323 21.22 -13.60 19.98
C THR A 323 20.84 -14.64 18.95
N HIS A 324 21.82 -15.33 18.38
CA HIS A 324 21.56 -16.43 17.45
C HIS A 324 21.15 -17.70 18.22
N SER A 325 20.06 -18.34 17.80
CA SER A 325 19.51 -19.54 18.48
C SER A 325 20.09 -20.86 17.96
N GLY A 326 20.83 -20.85 16.86
CA GLY A 326 21.36 -22.06 16.23
C GLY A 326 22.76 -22.46 16.73
N PRO A 327 23.25 -23.65 16.34
CA PRO A 327 24.52 -24.21 16.83
C PRO A 327 25.77 -23.58 16.19
N THR A 328 25.62 -22.72 15.18
CA THR A 328 26.71 -22.24 14.31
C THR A 328 27.44 -20.99 14.84
N GLY A 329 27.34 -20.71 16.14
CA GLY A 329 28.04 -19.61 16.80
C GLY A 329 27.14 -18.43 17.19
N PRO A 330 27.70 -17.34 17.73
CA PRO A 330 26.92 -16.17 18.15
C PRO A 330 26.37 -15.40 16.94
N ALA A 331 25.44 -14.48 17.22
CA ALA A 331 25.02 -13.49 16.23
C ALA A 331 26.22 -12.61 15.81
N VAL A 332 26.22 -12.18 14.56
CA VAL A 332 27.24 -11.30 13.96
C VAL A 332 26.59 -10.17 13.16
N SER A 333 27.36 -9.11 12.96
CA SER A 333 26.99 -7.98 12.10
C SER A 333 27.95 -7.85 10.91
N GLN A 334 27.41 -7.61 9.73
CA GLN A 334 28.16 -7.36 8.49
C GLN A 334 27.81 -6.01 7.91
N CYS A 335 28.82 -5.25 7.50
CA CYS A 335 28.61 -3.93 6.92
C CYS A 335 29.48 -3.70 5.69
N SER A 336 29.00 -2.90 4.74
CA SER A 336 29.81 -2.33 3.66
C SER A 336 29.29 -0.97 3.25
N ASN A 337 30.21 -0.05 2.97
CA ASN A 337 29.92 1.32 2.54
C ASN A 337 28.99 2.08 3.50
N VAL A 338 29.17 1.83 4.80
CA VAL A 338 28.44 2.48 5.89
C VAL A 338 29.35 2.55 7.12
N LYS A 339 29.18 3.59 7.93
CA LYS A 339 29.78 3.69 9.26
C LYS A 339 28.67 4.07 10.24
N PRO A 340 27.97 3.07 10.83
CA PRO A 340 26.87 3.36 11.72
C PRO A 340 27.37 4.13 12.95
N LYS A 341 26.60 5.12 13.39
CA LYS A 341 26.71 5.65 14.74
C LYS A 341 26.14 4.61 15.69
N VAL A 342 26.89 4.28 16.73
CA VAL A 342 26.54 3.22 17.65
C VAL A 342 26.34 3.82 19.04
N SER A 343 25.26 3.42 19.72
CA SER A 343 24.98 3.83 21.09
C SER A 343 24.30 2.70 21.88
N GLY A 344 24.35 2.82 23.21
CA GLY A 344 23.69 1.85 24.09
C GLY A 344 24.27 0.44 23.99
N LYS A 345 23.44 -0.57 24.30
CA LYS A 345 23.84 -1.98 24.24
C LYS A 345 24.00 -2.44 22.78
N GLN A 346 25.01 -3.26 22.49
CA GLN A 346 25.29 -3.75 21.15
C GLN A 346 25.72 -5.20 21.16
N ASN A 347 24.75 -6.07 20.96
CA ASN A 347 24.94 -7.49 20.75
C ASN A 347 24.05 -7.90 19.56
N PRO A 348 24.60 -8.30 18.41
CA PRO A 348 26.02 -8.39 18.10
C PRO A 348 26.69 -7.01 18.02
N ALA A 349 28.02 -6.98 18.18
CA ALA A 349 28.78 -5.75 17.92
C ALA A 349 28.57 -5.29 16.47
N ALA A 350 28.33 -4.00 16.28
CA ALA A 350 28.07 -3.43 14.96
C ALA A 350 29.25 -3.65 14.00
N CYS A 351 28.95 -4.10 12.78
CA CYS A 351 29.92 -4.31 11.71
C CYS A 351 31.10 -5.22 12.11
N SER A 352 30.85 -6.24 12.95
CA SER A 352 31.86 -7.11 13.55
C SER A 352 32.57 -8.06 12.57
N THR A 353 32.02 -8.28 11.38
CA THR A 353 32.56 -9.22 10.39
C THR A 353 32.62 -8.61 8.99
N PRO A 354 33.68 -8.90 8.21
CA PRO A 354 33.76 -8.51 6.81
C PRO A 354 32.77 -9.32 5.96
N ILE A 355 32.30 -8.73 4.86
CA ILE A 355 31.44 -9.44 3.90
C ILE A 355 32.27 -10.50 3.18
N PRO A 356 31.84 -11.77 3.16
CA PRO A 356 32.51 -12.81 2.36
C PRO A 356 32.55 -12.41 0.88
N ALA A 357 33.73 -12.52 0.25
CA ALA A 357 33.84 -12.33 -1.20
C ALA A 357 32.94 -13.36 -1.92
N LYS A 358 32.09 -12.91 -2.84
CA LYS A 358 31.24 -13.81 -3.63
C LYS A 358 32.16 -14.71 -4.47
N PRO A 359 31.97 -16.04 -4.49
CA PRO A 359 32.79 -16.92 -5.32
C PRO A 359 32.68 -16.48 -6.78
N THR A 360 33.82 -16.25 -7.42
CA THR A 360 33.91 -15.98 -8.86
C THR A 360 33.34 -17.19 -9.60
N PRO A 361 32.35 -17.04 -10.51
CA PRO A 361 31.95 -18.13 -11.36
C PRO A 361 33.18 -18.60 -12.15
N THR A 362 33.57 -19.87 -11.97
CA THR A 362 34.49 -20.53 -12.88
C THR A 362 33.88 -20.48 -14.28
N ALA A 363 34.65 -19.97 -15.24
CA ALA A 363 34.26 -19.79 -16.64
C ALA A 363 33.85 -21.11 -17.31
#